data_AF-A0A534LGC5-F1
#
_entry.id   AF-A0A534LGC5-F1
#
_cell.length_a   1.000
_cell.length_b   1.000
_cell.length_c   1.000
_cell.angle_alpha   90.00
_cell.angle_beta   90.00
_cell.angle_gamma   90.00
#
_symmetry.space_group_name_H-M   'P 1'
#
loop_
_entity.id
_entity.type
_entity.pdbx_description
1 polymer ?
#
loop_
_entity_poly.entity_id
_entity_poly.type
_entity_poly.pdbx_seq_one_letter_code
_entity_poly.pdbx_strand_id
1 'polypeptide(L)'
;MPIDQRRLLQVVAILGALFAYATIVVGGTVRGLDAGLACPDWPLCNGSVVPNLANTKVLVEFVHRFVAALTGIFMLSTLVAALVWFRSEMRIVTLSMMSFAVLVTQVGVGALTITSGNDWVVVTIHLALGTATLASALIVALVSL
;
A
#
# COMPACT_ATOMS: atom_id res chain seq x y z
N MET A 1 -15.64 -1.86 28.08
CA MET A 1 -16.56 -1.43 27.01
C MET A 1 -16.40 -2.40 25.86
N PRO A 2 -17.47 -3.04 25.35
CA PRO A 2 -17.34 -3.89 24.17
C PRO A 2 -16.86 -3.06 22.98
N ILE A 3 -15.87 -3.57 22.24
CA ILE A 3 -15.36 -2.92 21.03
C ILE A 3 -16.46 -2.96 19.97
N ASP A 4 -16.86 -1.81 19.45
CA ASP A 4 -17.76 -1.72 18.30
C ASP A 4 -17.00 -2.16 17.04
N GLN A 5 -17.25 -3.40 16.62
CA GLN A 5 -16.57 -4.06 15.51
C GLN A 5 -16.76 -3.31 14.18
N ARG A 6 -17.93 -2.70 13.96
CA ARG A 6 -18.23 -1.96 12.73
C ARG A 6 -17.48 -0.64 12.71
N ARG A 7 -17.47 0.11 13.81
CA ARG A 7 -16.62 1.31 13.93
C ARG A 7 -15.15 0.99 13.74
N LEU A 8 -14.66 -0.12 14.30
CA LEU A 8 -13.27 -0.52 14.13
C LEU A 8 -12.96 -0.79 12.65
N LEU A 9 -13.78 -1.60 11.96
CA LEU A 9 -13.65 -1.87 10.52
C LEU A 9 -13.62 -0.58 9.68
N GLN A 10 -14.55 0.36 9.96
CA GLN A 10 -14.60 1.66 9.29
C GLN A 10 -13.30 2.44 9.46
N VAL A 11 -12.81 2.55 10.71
CA VAL A 11 -11.58 3.29 11.00
C VAL A 11 -10.38 2.66 10.30
N VAL A 12 -10.20 1.34 10.36
CA VAL A 12 -9.05 0.69 9.69
C VAL A 12 -9.14 0.79 8.17
N ALA A 13 -10.34 0.71 7.58
CA ALA A 13 -10.52 0.87 6.14
C ALA A 13 -10.22 2.31 5.67
N ILE A 14 -10.67 3.32 6.43
CA ILE A 14 -10.36 4.73 6.17
C ILE A 14 -8.85 4.99 6.28
N LEU A 15 -8.20 4.45 7.31
CA LEU A 15 -6.74 4.55 7.45
C LEU A 15 -6.02 3.87 6.28
N GLY A 16 -6.48 2.70 5.83
CA GLY A 16 -5.93 2.03 4.65
C GLY A 16 -5.99 2.90 3.40
N ALA A 17 -7.14 3.54 3.13
CA ALA A 17 -7.28 4.46 2.00
C ALA A 17 -6.41 5.72 2.14
N LEU A 18 -6.32 6.29 3.34
CA LEU A 18 -5.47 7.46 3.61
C LEU A 18 -3.98 7.15 3.39
N PHE A 19 -3.50 6.02 3.89
CA PHE A 19 -2.13 5.58 3.69
C PHE A 19 -1.84 5.18 2.24
N ALA A 20 -2.81 4.60 1.52
CA ALA A 20 -2.69 4.34 0.09
C ALA A 20 -2.50 5.66 -0.70
N TYR A 21 -3.28 6.69 -0.38
CA TYR A 21 -3.11 8.01 -0.97
C TYR A 21 -1.74 8.62 -0.65
N ALA A 22 -1.33 8.56 0.62
CA ALA A 22 0.01 9.02 1.03
C ALA A 22 1.12 8.27 0.29
N THR A 23 0.99 6.96 0.10
CA THR A 23 1.95 6.13 -0.66
C THR A 23 2.09 6.61 -2.10
N ILE A 24 0.98 6.99 -2.76
CA ILE A 24 1.02 7.55 -4.13
C ILE A 24 1.75 8.90 -4.15
N VAL A 25 1.45 9.79 -3.18
CA VAL A 25 2.11 11.10 -3.10
C VAL A 25 3.62 10.95 -2.90
N VAL A 26 4.04 10.10 -1.96
CA VAL A 26 5.48 9.84 -1.73
C VAL A 26 6.10 9.10 -2.92
N GLY A 27 5.38 8.20 -3.59
CA GLY A 27 5.86 7.56 -4.83
C GLY A 27 6.10 8.59 -5.96
N GLY A 28 5.24 9.61 -6.04
CA GLY A 28 5.43 10.75 -6.95
C GLY A 28 6.72 11.53 -6.65
N THR A 29 7.06 11.72 -5.36
CA THR A 29 8.31 12.40 -4.98
C THR A 29 9.54 11.53 -5.26
N VAL A 30 9.47 10.20 -5.07
CA VAL A 30 10.52 9.26 -5.50
C VAL A 30 10.82 9.42 -6.98
N ARG A 31 9.79 9.45 -7.83
CA ARG A 31 9.97 9.64 -9.28
C ARG A 31 10.50 11.04 -9.61
N GLY A 32 9.98 12.08 -8.97
CA GLY A 32 10.39 13.47 -9.21
C GLY A 32 11.84 13.77 -8.82
N LEU A 33 12.37 13.06 -7.81
CA LEU A 33 13.77 13.20 -7.36
C LEU A 33 14.72 12.18 -8.01
N ASP A 34 14.23 11.37 -8.96
CA ASP A 34 14.98 10.28 -9.57
C ASP A 34 15.63 9.36 -8.50
N ALA A 35 14.82 8.98 -7.51
CA ALA A 35 15.21 8.19 -6.35
C ALA A 35 14.79 6.72 -6.44
N GLY A 36 14.07 6.31 -7.49
CA GLY A 36 13.51 4.96 -7.62
C GLY A 36 14.52 3.81 -7.68
N LEU A 37 15.81 4.12 -7.85
CA LEU A 37 16.91 3.15 -7.79
C LEU A 37 17.89 3.42 -6.62
N ALA A 38 17.52 4.27 -5.66
CA ALA A 38 18.36 4.59 -4.50
C ALA A 38 18.49 3.41 -3.51
N CYS A 39 17.54 2.47 -3.55
CA CYS A 39 17.57 1.20 -2.85
C CYS A 39 17.55 0.07 -3.91
N PRO A 40 18.71 -0.50 -4.29
CA PRO A 40 18.82 -1.47 -5.39
C PRO A 40 18.29 -2.87 -5.06
N ASP A 41 17.99 -3.11 -3.80
CA ASP A 41 17.45 -4.35 -3.25
C ASP A 41 16.01 -4.14 -2.76
N TRP A 42 15.29 -5.26 -2.61
CA TRP A 42 13.96 -5.35 -2.00
C TRP A 42 13.82 -6.75 -1.39
N PRO A 43 13.27 -6.91 -0.16
CA PRO A 43 12.58 -5.90 0.65
C PRO A 43 13.51 -4.98 1.47
N LEU A 44 14.81 -5.31 1.55
CA LEU A 44 15.82 -4.48 2.22
C LEU A 44 16.15 -3.24 1.38
N CYS A 45 16.81 -2.26 2.00
CA CYS A 45 17.44 -1.15 1.28
C CYS A 45 18.91 -1.05 1.69
N ASN A 46 19.81 -1.15 0.71
CA ASN A 46 21.26 -1.23 0.92
C ASN A 46 21.65 -2.32 1.93
N GLY A 47 21.00 -3.49 1.84
CA GLY A 47 21.25 -4.65 2.70
C GLY A 47 20.74 -4.51 4.14
N SER A 48 20.00 -3.43 4.46
CA SER A 48 19.52 -3.14 5.81
C SER A 48 18.00 -2.93 5.85
N VAL A 49 17.37 -3.28 6.97
CA VAL A 49 15.95 -2.97 7.22
C VAL A 49 15.75 -1.48 7.45
N VAL A 50 16.70 -0.82 8.12
CA VAL A 50 16.76 0.63 8.26
C VAL A 50 18.12 1.09 7.70
N PRO A 51 18.16 1.68 6.50
CA PRO A 51 19.41 2.09 5.85
C PRO A 51 19.98 3.37 6.47
N ASN A 52 21.18 3.77 6.02
CA ASN A 52 21.70 5.11 6.31
C ASN A 52 20.87 6.17 5.56
N LEU A 53 20.17 7.02 6.32
CA LEU A 53 19.26 8.04 5.81
C LEU A 53 19.93 9.38 5.49
N ALA A 54 21.26 9.47 5.53
CA ALA A 54 22.00 10.69 5.20
C ALA A 54 21.82 11.13 3.73
N ASN A 55 21.55 10.18 2.82
CA ASN A 55 21.26 10.47 1.42
C ASN A 55 19.76 10.71 1.24
N THR A 56 19.38 11.90 0.77
CA THR A 56 17.97 12.29 0.55
C THR A 56 17.23 11.34 -0.38
N LYS A 57 17.88 10.78 -1.43
CA LYS A 57 17.23 9.83 -2.34
C LYS A 57 16.89 8.52 -1.61
N VAL A 58 17.81 8.02 -0.79
CA VAL A 58 17.59 6.82 0.05
C VAL A 58 16.49 7.09 1.07
N LEU A 59 16.49 8.26 1.70
CA LEU A 59 15.45 8.65 2.66
C LEU A 59 14.06 8.62 2.01
N VAL A 60 13.88 9.24 0.85
CA VAL A 60 12.57 9.34 0.20
C VAL A 60 12.07 7.97 -0.28
N GLU A 61 12.94 7.15 -0.87
CA GLU A 61 12.61 5.77 -1.27
C GLU A 61 12.27 4.89 -0.05
N PHE A 62 13.03 5.01 1.04
CA PHE A 62 12.74 4.31 2.28
C PHE A 62 11.39 4.72 2.89
N VAL A 63 11.09 6.03 2.92
CA VAL A 63 9.81 6.54 3.42
C VAL A 63 8.66 6.04 2.54
N HIS A 64 8.82 5.99 1.21
CA HIS A 64 7.83 5.39 0.33
C HIS A 64 7.52 3.93 0.70
N ARG A 65 8.56 3.10 0.88
CA ARG A 65 8.42 1.69 1.27
C ARG A 65 7.79 1.53 2.65
N PHE A 66 8.13 2.39 3.60
CA PHE A 66 7.55 2.38 4.94
C PHE A 66 6.04 2.70 4.92
N VAL A 67 5.65 3.76 4.21
CA VAL A 67 4.23 4.15 4.07
C VAL A 67 3.44 3.08 3.28
N ALA A 68 4.06 2.45 2.28
CA ALA A 68 3.47 1.30 1.57
C ALA A 68 3.26 0.09 2.50
N ALA A 69 4.19 -0.19 3.41
CA ALA A 69 4.03 -1.25 4.41
C ALA A 69 2.87 -0.96 5.38
N LEU A 70 2.73 0.29 5.83
CA LEU A 70 1.59 0.70 6.66
C LEU A 70 0.26 0.55 5.91
N THR A 71 0.22 0.92 4.62
CA THR A 71 -0.95 0.66 3.76
C THR A 71 -1.33 -0.82 3.78
N GLY A 72 -0.33 -1.71 3.62
CA GLY A 72 -0.56 -3.15 3.66
C GLY A 72 -1.07 -3.67 4.99
N ILE A 73 -0.57 -3.14 6.12
CA ILE A 73 -1.05 -3.51 7.46
C ILE A 73 -2.52 -3.14 7.63
N PHE A 74 -2.93 -1.93 7.24
CA PHE A 74 -4.32 -1.51 7.37
C PHE A 74 -5.25 -2.32 6.45
N MET A 75 -4.87 -2.52 5.18
CA MET A 75 -5.68 -3.30 4.24
C MET A 75 -5.79 -4.79 4.64
N LEU A 76 -4.71 -5.38 5.16
CA LEU A 76 -4.75 -6.74 5.72
C LEU A 76 -5.65 -6.80 6.95
N SER A 77 -5.57 -5.81 7.84
CA SER A 77 -6.42 -5.73 9.03
C SER A 77 -7.90 -5.61 8.66
N THR A 78 -8.23 -4.83 7.64
CA THR A 78 -9.59 -4.74 7.07
C THR A 78 -10.05 -6.09 6.52
N LEU A 79 -9.21 -6.80 5.76
CA LEU A 79 -9.53 -8.13 5.24
C LEU A 79 -9.77 -9.14 6.38
N VAL A 80 -8.89 -9.17 7.38
CA VAL A 80 -9.02 -10.07 8.53
C VAL A 80 -10.29 -9.76 9.32
N ALA A 81 -10.57 -8.48 9.59
CA ALA A 81 -11.80 -8.07 10.26
C ALA A 81 -13.06 -8.46 9.46
N ALA A 82 -13.05 -8.28 8.15
CA ALA A 82 -14.14 -8.69 7.26
C ALA A 82 -14.39 -10.21 7.33
N LEU A 83 -13.33 -11.02 7.31
CA LEU A 83 -13.42 -12.49 7.36
C LEU A 83 -13.86 -13.01 8.74
N VAL A 84 -13.42 -12.37 9.83
CA VAL A 84 -13.68 -12.84 11.20
C VAL A 84 -15.04 -12.36 11.72
N TRP A 85 -15.39 -11.09 11.51
CA TRP A 85 -16.60 -10.49 12.09
C TRP A 85 -17.75 -10.34 11.11
N PHE A 86 -17.47 -10.20 9.81
CA PHE A 86 -18.48 -9.84 8.80
C PHE A 86 -18.66 -10.92 7.71
N ARG A 87 -18.41 -12.19 8.04
CA ARG A 87 -18.52 -13.33 7.10
C ARG A 87 -19.91 -13.51 6.46
N SER A 88 -20.96 -12.98 7.07
CA SER A 88 -22.32 -12.97 6.50
C SER A 88 -22.53 -11.84 5.49
N GLU A 89 -21.74 -10.78 5.55
CA GLU A 89 -21.78 -9.64 4.64
C GLU A 89 -20.81 -9.88 3.47
N MET A 90 -21.16 -10.83 2.58
CA MET A 90 -20.31 -11.27 1.45
C MET A 90 -19.79 -10.12 0.57
N ARG A 91 -20.54 -9.01 0.49
CA ARG A 91 -20.10 -7.80 -0.22
C ARG A 91 -18.82 -7.22 0.40
N ILE A 92 -18.74 -7.07 1.72
CA ILE A 92 -17.57 -6.53 2.43
C ILE A 92 -16.38 -7.48 2.28
N VAL A 93 -16.63 -8.79 2.45
CA VAL A 93 -15.60 -9.83 2.33
C VAL A 93 -14.98 -9.84 0.93
N THR A 94 -15.81 -9.94 -0.12
CA THR A 94 -15.33 -10.02 -1.50
C THR A 94 -14.58 -8.75 -1.91
N LEU A 95 -15.09 -7.57 -1.56
CA LEU A 95 -14.41 -6.31 -1.88
C LEU A 95 -13.08 -6.17 -1.13
N SER A 96 -13.02 -6.59 0.14
CA SER A 96 -11.76 -6.57 0.92
C SER A 96 -10.74 -7.56 0.35
N MET A 97 -11.17 -8.75 -0.09
CA MET A 97 -10.31 -9.73 -0.76
C MET A 97 -9.76 -9.21 -2.09
N MET A 98 -10.63 -8.64 -2.93
CA MET A 98 -10.23 -8.05 -4.21
C MET A 98 -9.26 -6.88 -4.00
N SER A 99 -9.55 -5.99 -3.06
CA SER A 99 -8.70 -4.85 -2.73
C SER A 99 -7.31 -5.28 -2.23
N PHE A 100 -7.24 -6.31 -1.38
CA PHE A 100 -5.96 -6.87 -0.93
C PHE A 100 -5.20 -7.58 -2.05
N ALA A 101 -5.88 -8.29 -2.96
CA ALA A 101 -5.25 -8.91 -4.12
C ALA A 101 -4.62 -7.88 -5.07
N VAL A 102 -5.31 -6.75 -5.29
CA VAL A 102 -4.75 -5.60 -6.05
C VAL A 102 -3.50 -5.06 -5.35
N LEU A 103 -3.53 -4.88 -4.03
CA LEU A 103 -2.35 -4.44 -3.26
C LEU A 103 -1.16 -5.42 -3.40
N VAL A 104 -1.39 -6.72 -3.28
CA VAL A 104 -0.29 -7.72 -3.41
C VAL A 104 0.34 -7.63 -4.80
N THR A 105 -0.49 -7.48 -5.83
CA THR A 105 -0.02 -7.26 -7.20
C THR A 105 0.78 -5.96 -7.31
N GLN A 106 0.30 -4.88 -6.70
CA GLN A 106 0.97 -3.57 -6.67
C GLN A 106 2.34 -3.64 -6.00
N VAL A 107 2.49 -4.37 -4.89
CA VAL A 107 3.76 -4.58 -4.21
C VAL A 107 4.73 -5.37 -5.10
N GLY A 108 4.25 -6.42 -5.77
CA GLY A 108 5.06 -7.19 -6.72
C GLY A 108 5.56 -6.36 -7.90
N VAL A 109 4.69 -5.55 -8.51
CA VAL A 109 5.08 -4.63 -9.57
C VAL A 109 6.03 -3.53 -9.05
N GLY A 110 5.85 -3.09 -7.79
CA GLY A 110 6.76 -2.15 -7.14
C GLY A 110 8.17 -2.71 -6.93
N ALA A 111 8.32 -4.00 -6.65
CA ALA A 111 9.64 -4.64 -6.63
C ALA A 111 10.22 -4.78 -8.05
N LEU A 112 9.36 -5.05 -9.05
CA LEU A 112 9.77 -5.19 -10.45
C LEU A 112 10.38 -3.90 -11.02
N THR A 113 9.95 -2.72 -10.60
CA THR A 113 10.52 -1.43 -11.06
C THR A 113 12.03 -1.32 -10.78
N ILE A 114 12.52 -1.95 -9.72
CA ILE A 114 13.94 -1.95 -9.36
C ILE A 114 14.72 -2.82 -10.35
N THR A 115 14.26 -4.07 -10.52
CA THR A 115 14.92 -5.05 -11.41
C THR A 115 14.80 -4.70 -12.90
N SER A 116 13.79 -3.91 -13.28
CA SER A 116 13.64 -3.40 -14.64
C SER A 116 14.44 -2.12 -14.90
N GLY A 117 15.20 -1.62 -13.92
CA GLY A 117 15.97 -0.38 -14.07
C GLY A 117 15.10 0.87 -14.21
N ASN A 118 13.95 0.89 -13.51
CA ASN A 118 12.98 1.99 -13.53
C ASN A 118 12.34 2.21 -14.92
N ASP A 119 12.13 1.12 -15.65
CA ASP A 119 11.45 1.12 -16.95
C ASP A 119 10.11 1.85 -16.87
N TRP A 120 9.88 2.78 -17.81
CA TRP A 120 8.74 3.69 -17.76
C TRP A 120 7.39 2.96 -17.91
N VAL A 121 7.33 1.82 -18.61
CA VAL A 121 6.12 1.01 -18.74
C VAL A 121 5.80 0.38 -17.39
N VAL A 122 6.79 -0.25 -16.75
CA VAL A 122 6.63 -0.88 -15.43
C VAL A 122 6.22 0.16 -14.38
N VAL A 123 6.84 1.34 -14.37
CA VAL A 123 6.50 2.44 -13.46
C VAL A 123 5.08 2.96 -13.71
N THR A 124 4.64 3.03 -14.97
CA THR A 124 3.27 3.45 -15.32
C THR A 124 2.25 2.42 -14.84
N ILE A 125 2.53 1.12 -15.04
CA ILE A 125 1.69 0.03 -14.53
C ILE A 125 1.63 0.09 -12.99
N HIS A 126 2.77 0.32 -12.34
CA HIS A 126 2.83 0.50 -10.88
C HIS A 126 1.96 1.67 -10.41
N LEU A 127 1.98 2.81 -11.10
CA LEU A 127 1.11 3.93 -10.75
C LEU A 127 -0.38 3.58 -10.95
N ALA A 128 -0.73 2.92 -12.06
CA ALA A 128 -2.10 2.51 -12.35
C ALA A 128 -2.64 1.48 -11.33
N LEU A 129 -1.82 0.53 -10.89
CA LEU A 129 -2.17 -0.40 -9.83
C LEU A 129 -2.23 0.30 -8.46
N GLY A 130 -1.38 1.31 -8.23
CA GLY A 130 -1.43 2.14 -7.02
C GLY A 130 -2.76 2.91 -6.92
N THR A 131 -3.21 3.53 -8.01
CA THR A 131 -4.51 4.21 -8.05
C THR A 131 -5.68 3.24 -7.93
N ALA A 132 -5.59 2.04 -8.52
CA ALA A 132 -6.58 0.97 -8.32
C ALA A 132 -6.62 0.49 -6.86
N THR A 133 -5.46 0.41 -6.18
CA THR A 133 -5.37 0.09 -4.75
C THR A 133 -6.10 1.15 -3.92
N LEU A 134 -5.85 2.44 -4.16
CA LEU A 134 -6.57 3.53 -3.50
C LEU A 134 -8.08 3.47 -3.75
N ALA A 135 -8.49 3.31 -5.02
CA ALA A 135 -9.90 3.25 -5.39
C ALA A 135 -10.63 2.09 -4.70
N SER A 136 -10.03 0.90 -4.70
CA SER A 136 -10.60 -0.27 -4.02
C SER A 136 -10.67 -0.10 -2.50
N ALA A 137 -9.64 0.48 -1.87
CA ALA A 137 -9.65 0.79 -0.44
C ALA A 137 -10.75 1.79 -0.07
N LEU A 138 -10.97 2.83 -0.88
CA LEU A 138 -12.07 3.78 -0.71
C LEU A 138 -13.44 3.11 -0.84
N ILE A 139 -13.62 2.21 -1.81
CA ILE A 139 -14.88 1.46 -1.97
C ILE A 139 -15.17 0.62 -0.72
N VAL A 140 -14.16 -0.07 -0.18
CA VAL A 140 -14.30 -0.86 1.06
C VAL A 140 -14.66 0.05 2.24
N ALA A 141 -13.99 1.20 2.39
CA ALA A 141 -14.30 2.17 3.44
C ALA A 141 -15.75 2.69 3.34
N LEU A 142 -16.22 3.03 2.14
CA LEU A 142 -17.58 3.54 1.91
C LEU A 142 -18.66 2.50 2.19
N VAL A 143 -18.45 1.24 1.82
CA VAL A 143 -19.41 0.15 2.09
C VAL A 143 -19.42 -0.25 3.57
N SER A 144 -18.36 0.10 4.30
CA SER A 144 -18.27 -0.15 5.74
C SER A 144 -19.01 0.89 6.58
N LEU A 145 -19.33 2.07 6.03
CA LEU A 145 -20.15 3.12 6.67
C LEU A 145 -21.56 2.62 6.98
#